data_AF-A0A970BMW2-F1
#
_entry.id   AF-A0A970BMW2-F1
#
_cell.length_a   1.000
_cell.length_b   1.000
_cell.length_c   1.000
_cell.angle_alpha   90.00
_cell.angle_beta   90.00
_cell.angle_gamma   90.00
#
_symmetry.space_group_name_H-M   'P 1'
#
loop_
_entity.id
_entity.type
_entity.pdbx_description
1 polymer ?
#
loop_
_entity_poly.entity_id
_entity_poly.type
_entity_poly.pdbx_seq_one_letter_code
_entity_poly.pdbx_strand_id
1 'polypeptide(L)'
;YNGRGEFRNFIAMDLPVAIYENSFFIGGKNGEIANFDLNLLLNEGFANEGVFTLPDDIRYLDIKVQGSDKLLMAGYDNTSDTKKAVLARFAIGTNSSSNIENISNSISIYPNPATDILHFNQAQTYEILDIQGRVLKKSEAEQNSANISELKNGMYFIKIENKLFKFIKN
;
A
#
# COMPACT_ATOMS: atom_id res chain seq x y z
N TYR A 1 -46.05 5.21 2.14
CA TYR A 1 -45.33 3.95 1.90
C TYR A 1 -44.98 3.37 3.26
N ASN A 2 -45.73 2.39 3.75
CA ASN A 2 -45.50 1.80 5.08
C ASN A 2 -44.66 0.54 4.92
N GLY A 3 -43.34 0.70 4.85
CA GLY A 3 -42.41 -0.42 4.90
C GLY A 3 -42.34 -0.97 6.32
N ARG A 4 -42.85 -2.18 6.56
CA ARG A 4 -42.54 -2.95 7.76
C ARG A 4 -41.19 -3.63 7.52
N GLY A 5 -40.13 -3.11 8.13
CA GLY A 5 -38.85 -3.81 8.18
C GLY A 5 -38.94 -4.98 9.16
N GLU A 6 -38.65 -6.20 8.68
CA GLU A 6 -38.39 -7.35 9.56
C GLU A 6 -37.00 -7.18 10.18
N PHE A 7 -36.93 -6.72 11.42
CA PHE A 7 -35.68 -6.73 12.19
C PHE A 7 -35.57 -8.07 12.90
N ARG A 8 -34.70 -8.97 12.42
CA ARG A 8 -34.34 -10.19 13.15
C ARG A 8 -33.15 -9.91 14.06
N ASN A 9 -33.30 -10.24 15.35
CA ASN A 9 -32.26 -10.34 16.39
C ASN A 9 -30.92 -9.66 16.06
N PHE A 10 -30.87 -8.32 16.15
CA PHE A 10 -29.61 -7.61 16.12
C PHE A 10 -28.97 -7.70 17.51
N ILE A 11 -27.81 -8.34 17.59
CA ILE A 11 -26.86 -8.06 18.67
C ILE A 11 -26.13 -6.81 18.21
N ALA A 12 -26.31 -5.69 18.91
CA ALA A 12 -25.50 -4.51 18.69
C ALA A 12 -24.05 -4.89 18.97
N MET A 13 -23.27 -5.09 17.90
CA MET A 13 -21.83 -5.22 18.04
C MET A 13 -21.28 -3.80 18.05
N ASP A 14 -20.66 -3.41 19.16
CA ASP A 14 -19.90 -2.17 19.27
C ASP A 14 -18.63 -2.32 18.44
N LEU A 15 -18.78 -2.15 17.12
CA LEU A 15 -17.69 -2.19 16.16
C LEU A 15 -17.37 -0.75 15.77
N PRO A 16 -16.08 -0.39 15.68
CA PRO A 16 -15.71 0.94 15.24
C PRO A 16 -16.01 1.06 13.74
N VAL A 17 -16.62 2.19 13.38
CA VAL A 17 -17.04 2.51 12.02
C VAL A 17 -16.46 3.85 11.62
N ALA A 18 -15.96 3.93 10.39
CA ALA A 18 -15.55 5.18 9.77
C ALA A 18 -16.23 5.34 8.41
N ILE A 19 -16.84 6.49 8.16
CA ILE A 19 -17.49 6.81 6.89
C ILE A 19 -16.50 7.57 6.01
N TYR A 20 -16.42 7.19 4.74
CA TYR A 20 -15.55 7.81 3.75
C TYR A 20 -16.25 7.87 2.39
N GLU A 21 -16.58 9.08 1.95
CA GLU A 21 -17.30 9.33 0.69
C GLU A 21 -18.56 8.45 0.57
N ASN A 22 -18.60 7.59 -0.44
CA ASN A 22 -19.69 6.65 -0.75
C ASN A 22 -19.44 5.23 -0.19
N SER A 23 -18.60 5.12 0.83
CA SER A 23 -18.26 3.87 1.47
C SER A 23 -18.17 4.03 2.98
N PHE A 24 -18.14 2.91 3.69
CA PHE A 24 -17.81 2.88 5.10
C PHE A 24 -16.89 1.71 5.42
N PHE A 25 -16.06 1.91 6.42
CA PHE A 25 -15.19 0.90 6.99
C PHE A 25 -15.82 0.37 8.27
N ILE A 26 -15.87 -0.95 8.40
CA ILE A 26 -16.23 -1.62 9.65
C ILE A 26 -15.00 -2.33 10.16
N GLY A 27 -14.71 -2.12 11.44
CA GLY A 27 -13.69 -2.88 12.12
C GLY A 27 -14.20 -4.13 12.83
N GLY A 28 -13.70 -5.31 12.48
CA GLY A 28 -13.84 -6.57 13.21
C GLY A 28 -12.99 -6.69 14.47
N LYS A 29 -13.41 -7.55 15.41
CA LYS A 29 -12.74 -7.72 16.71
C LYS A 29 -11.36 -8.40 16.64
N ASN A 30 -11.01 -9.03 15.52
CA ASN A 30 -9.75 -9.76 15.37
C ASN A 30 -8.75 -9.01 14.49
N GLY A 31 -8.94 -7.71 14.28
CA GLY A 31 -7.97 -6.89 13.53
C GLY A 31 -8.30 -6.72 12.05
N GLU A 32 -9.44 -7.21 11.58
CA GLU A 32 -9.88 -7.04 10.19
C GLU A 32 -10.63 -5.72 10.01
N ILE A 33 -10.40 -4.99 8.92
CA ILE A 33 -11.20 -3.86 8.50
C ILE A 33 -11.80 -4.21 7.15
N ALA A 34 -13.11 -4.14 7.02
CA ALA A 34 -13.79 -4.34 5.76
C ALA A 34 -14.34 -3.01 5.23
N ASN A 35 -14.24 -2.78 3.92
CA ASN A 35 -14.84 -1.61 3.27
C ASN A 35 -16.07 -2.02 2.46
N PHE A 36 -17.18 -1.32 2.68
CA PHE A 36 -18.43 -1.56 1.96
C PHE A 36 -18.91 -0.28 1.30
N ASP A 37 -19.59 -0.42 0.16
CA ASP A 37 -20.38 0.67 -0.41
C ASP A 37 -21.65 0.93 0.43
N LEU A 38 -22.38 2.00 0.09
CA LEU A 38 -23.65 2.33 0.75
C LEU A 38 -24.78 1.32 0.51
N ASN A 39 -24.60 0.36 -0.41
CA ASN A 39 -25.53 -0.74 -0.68
C ASN A 39 -25.15 -2.03 0.07
N LEU A 40 -24.17 -1.96 0.98
CA LEU A 40 -23.64 -3.10 1.76
C LEU A 40 -22.91 -4.14 0.90
N LEU A 41 -22.45 -3.77 -0.30
CA LEU A 41 -21.57 -4.60 -1.12
C LEU A 41 -20.12 -4.36 -0.71
N LEU A 42 -19.35 -5.44 -0.59
CA LEU A 42 -17.93 -5.37 -0.26
C LEU A 42 -17.18 -4.69 -1.41
N ASN A 43 -16.35 -3.70 -1.08
CA ASN A 43 -15.54 -3.01 -2.06
C ASN A 43 -14.23 -3.78 -2.30
N GLU A 44 -14.24 -4.71 -3.24
CA GLU A 44 -13.09 -5.58 -3.56
C GLU A 44 -11.83 -4.81 -4.00
N GLY A 45 -11.98 -3.54 -4.42
CA GLY A 45 -10.86 -2.66 -4.73
C GLY A 45 -10.10 -2.16 -3.50
N PHE A 46 -10.56 -2.41 -2.28
CA PHE A 46 -9.86 -2.04 -1.06
C PHE A 46 -8.97 -3.19 -0.56
N ALA A 47 -7.68 -2.92 -0.31
CA ALA A 47 -6.75 -3.88 0.29
C ALA A 47 -6.76 -5.28 -0.37
N ASN A 48 -6.99 -6.35 0.41
CA ASN A 48 -7.07 -7.73 -0.07
C ASN A 48 -8.54 -8.12 -0.25
N GLU A 49 -9.09 -7.82 -1.43
CA GLU A 49 -10.48 -8.14 -1.81
C GLU A 49 -11.52 -7.55 -0.84
N GLY A 50 -11.33 -6.29 -0.44
CA GLY A 50 -12.22 -5.55 0.42
C GLY A 50 -11.94 -5.68 1.91
N VAL A 51 -10.92 -6.43 2.30
CA VAL A 51 -10.52 -6.62 3.70
C VAL A 51 -9.04 -6.29 3.90
N PHE A 52 -8.75 -5.51 4.93
CA PHE A 52 -7.42 -5.27 5.45
C PHE A 52 -7.27 -5.99 6.80
N THR A 53 -6.26 -6.84 6.96
CA THR A 53 -6.05 -7.63 8.18
C THR A 53 -4.77 -7.22 8.86
N LEU A 54 -4.88 -6.84 10.13
CA LEU A 54 -3.73 -6.58 11.00
C LEU A 54 -3.12 -7.89 11.51
N PRO A 55 -1.85 -7.87 11.98
CA PRO A 55 -1.29 -9.00 12.71
C PRO A 55 -2.15 -9.39 13.91
N ASP A 56 -2.18 -10.68 14.24
CA ASP A 56 -3.02 -11.27 15.29
C ASP A 56 -2.80 -10.67 16.68
N ASP A 57 -1.70 -9.98 16.90
CA ASP A 57 -1.37 -9.34 18.17
C ASP A 57 -1.83 -7.88 18.27
N ILE A 58 -2.27 -7.28 17.16
CA ILE A 58 -2.73 -5.89 17.14
C ILE A 58 -4.24 -5.86 17.22
N ARG A 59 -4.76 -5.08 18.17
CA ARG A 59 -6.19 -4.78 18.31
C ARG A 59 -6.38 -3.29 18.22
N TYR A 60 -7.33 -2.83 17.42
CA TYR A 60 -7.78 -1.44 17.47
C TYR A 60 -9.08 -1.33 18.27
N LEU A 61 -9.26 -0.14 18.82
CA LEU A 61 -10.44 0.30 19.55
C LEU A 61 -11.28 1.23 18.70
N ASP A 62 -10.63 2.06 17.88
CA ASP A 62 -11.32 3.04 17.06
C ASP A 62 -10.66 3.20 15.69
N ILE A 63 -11.48 3.52 14.70
CA ILE A 63 -11.07 3.88 13.34
C ILE A 63 -11.67 5.23 12.98
N LYS A 64 -10.85 6.09 12.36
CA LYS A 64 -11.25 7.43 11.93
C LYS A 64 -10.61 7.77 10.60
N VAL A 65 -11.33 8.51 9.76
CA VAL A 65 -10.73 9.08 8.55
C VAL A 65 -9.94 10.33 8.93
N GLN A 66 -8.74 10.48 8.37
CA GLN A 66 -7.94 11.70 8.41
C GLN A 66 -7.82 12.27 7.01
N GLY A 67 -8.39 13.45 6.79
CA GLY A 67 -8.37 14.10 5.48
C GLY A 67 -9.19 13.33 4.45
N SER A 68 -8.66 13.21 3.23
CA SER A 68 -9.35 12.57 2.11
C SER A 68 -8.71 11.25 1.67
N ASP A 69 -7.72 10.73 2.40
CA ASP A 69 -6.93 9.61 1.87
C ASP A 69 -6.41 8.66 2.94
N LYS A 70 -6.74 8.85 4.21
CA LYS A 70 -6.14 8.07 5.30
C LYS A 70 -7.16 7.58 6.32
N LEU A 71 -6.95 6.36 6.78
CA LEU A 71 -7.54 5.81 7.99
C LEU A 71 -6.51 5.89 9.12
N LEU A 72 -6.93 6.44 10.24
CA LEU A 72 -6.27 6.36 11.52
C LEU A 72 -6.91 5.27 12.35
N MET A 73 -6.07 4.51 13.05
CA MET A 73 -6.49 3.45 13.94
C MET A 73 -5.77 3.64 15.26
N ALA A 74 -6.51 3.59 16.35
CA ALA A 74 -5.97 3.62 17.71
C ALA A 74 -6.29 2.31 18.42
N GLY A 75 -5.33 1.76 19.14
CA GLY A 75 -5.42 0.40 19.65
C GLY A 75 -4.37 0.04 20.66
N TYR A 76 -4.19 -1.26 20.87
CA TYR A 76 -3.12 -1.83 21.65
C TYR A 76 -2.49 -3.05 20.99
N ASP A 77 -1.21 -3.23 21.29
CA ASP A 77 -0.42 -4.41 20.98
C ASP A 77 -0.48 -5.40 22.16
N ASN A 78 -0.80 -6.66 21.87
CA ASN A 78 -0.91 -7.79 22.81
C ASN A 78 0.30 -8.74 22.77
N THR A 79 1.37 -8.44 22.04
CA THR A 79 2.59 -9.29 21.95
C THR A 79 3.30 -9.50 23.30
N SER A 80 2.94 -8.76 24.34
CA SER A 80 3.57 -8.80 25.67
C SER A 80 2.52 -8.77 26.78
N ASP A 81 2.89 -9.19 27.99
CA ASP A 81 2.05 -9.07 29.21
C ASP A 81 1.62 -7.62 29.52
N THR A 82 2.30 -6.64 28.91
CA THR A 82 1.96 -5.22 28.99
C THR A 82 1.40 -4.73 27.66
N LYS A 83 0.14 -4.31 27.68
CA LYS A 83 -0.51 -3.68 26.53
C LYS A 83 0.14 -2.35 26.21
N LYS A 84 0.66 -2.19 25.00
CA LYS A 84 1.23 -0.93 24.51
C LYS A 84 0.23 -0.24 23.61
N ALA A 85 0.04 1.07 23.80
CA ALA A 85 -0.81 1.85 22.90
C ALA A 85 -0.19 1.87 21.49
N VAL A 86 -1.03 1.64 20.47
CA VAL A 86 -0.64 1.66 19.07
C VAL A 86 -1.48 2.70 18.33
N LEU A 87 -0.82 3.48 17.49
CA LEU A 87 -1.44 4.33 16.50
C LEU A 87 -0.95 3.90 15.13
N ALA A 88 -1.86 3.46 14.27
CA ALA A 88 -1.59 3.12 12.89
C ALA A 88 -2.26 4.13 11.96
N ARG A 89 -1.63 4.36 10.82
CA ARG A 89 -2.16 5.21 9.75
C ARG A 89 -2.01 4.47 8.42
N PHE A 90 -3.13 4.26 7.76
CA PHE A 90 -3.23 3.53 6.51
C PHE A 90 -3.78 4.42 5.40
N ALA A 91 -3.30 4.27 4.17
CA ALA A 91 -3.82 5.02 3.03
C ALA A 91 -5.07 4.33 2.47
N ILE A 92 -6.15 5.09 2.26
CA ILE A 92 -7.36 4.66 1.57
C ILE A 92 -7.07 4.70 0.06
N GLY A 93 -6.26 3.76 -0.40
CA GLY A 93 -6.12 3.50 -1.83
C GLY A 93 -7.21 2.53 -2.25
N THR A 94 -8.07 2.94 -3.18
CA THR A 94 -8.72 1.96 -4.06
C THR A 94 -7.59 1.41 -4.93
N ASN A 95 -7.16 0.18 -4.67
CA ASN A 95 -6.43 -0.60 -5.63
C ASN A 95 -7.37 -0.81 -6.83
N SER A 96 -7.44 0.17 -7.74
CA SER A 96 -7.81 -0.11 -9.12
C SER A 96 -6.76 -1.08 -9.63
N SER A 97 -7.04 -2.38 -9.49
CA SER A 97 -6.48 -3.49 -10.23
C SER A 97 -5.27 -3.14 -11.12
N SER A 98 -4.13 -2.89 -10.49
CA SER A 98 -2.83 -2.96 -11.13
C SER A 98 -1.99 -3.86 -10.24
N ASN A 99 -2.22 -5.15 -10.42
CA ASN A 99 -1.42 -6.27 -9.95
C ASN A 99 -0.98 -6.22 -8.48
N ILE A 100 -1.65 -7.03 -7.66
CA ILE A 100 -1.00 -7.66 -6.50
C ILE A 100 0.11 -8.56 -7.07
N GLU A 101 1.25 -7.96 -7.41
CA GLU A 101 2.51 -8.67 -7.46
C GLU A 101 3.00 -8.76 -6.02
N ASN A 102 2.77 -9.93 -5.42
CA ASN A 102 3.51 -10.52 -4.31
C ASN A 102 4.39 -9.55 -3.49
N ILE A 103 4.00 -9.29 -2.25
CA ILE A 103 4.79 -8.60 -1.20
C ILE A 103 5.98 -9.50 -0.74
N SER A 104 6.66 -10.14 -1.69
CA SER A 104 7.88 -10.92 -1.46
C SER A 104 9.01 -10.60 -2.45
N ASN A 105 8.80 -9.74 -3.47
CA ASN A 105 9.85 -9.32 -4.43
C ASN A 105 9.81 -7.80 -4.75
N SER A 106 9.74 -6.94 -3.73
CA SER A 106 9.82 -5.49 -3.99
C SER A 106 11.25 -5.10 -4.41
N ILE A 107 11.41 -4.73 -5.69
CA ILE A 107 12.68 -4.23 -6.22
C ILE A 107 13.00 -2.87 -5.57
N SER A 108 14.17 -2.78 -4.95
CA SER A 108 14.69 -1.57 -4.29
C SER A 108 15.93 -1.07 -5.01
N ILE A 109 16.01 0.25 -5.20
CA ILE A 109 17.07 0.91 -5.97
C ILE A 109 17.76 1.96 -5.12
N TYR A 110 19.08 1.91 -5.05
CA TYR A 110 19.88 2.80 -4.20
C TYR A 110 21.31 2.97 -4.73
N PRO A 111 22.02 4.07 -4.39
CA PRO A 111 21.49 5.24 -3.71
C PRO A 111 20.60 6.08 -4.65
N ASN A 112 19.81 6.98 -4.09
CA ASN A 112 19.14 8.03 -4.84
C ASN A 112 19.12 9.30 -3.96
N PRO A 113 19.84 10.38 -4.32
CA PRO A 113 20.62 10.56 -5.56
C PRO A 113 21.84 9.62 -5.68
N ALA A 114 22.24 9.31 -6.92
CA ALA A 114 23.37 8.44 -7.24
C ALA A 114 24.48 9.20 -7.98
N THR A 115 25.73 8.77 -7.75
CA THR A 115 26.91 9.33 -8.44
C THR A 115 27.33 8.42 -9.59
N ASP A 116 27.93 7.26 -9.33
CA ASP A 116 28.53 6.46 -10.42
C ASP A 116 27.84 5.12 -10.65
N ILE A 117 27.25 4.55 -9.60
CA ILE A 117 26.66 3.22 -9.63
C ILE A 117 25.31 3.25 -8.93
N LEU A 118 24.33 2.64 -9.57
CA LEU A 118 23.01 2.35 -9.03
C LEU A 118 22.95 0.86 -8.69
N HIS A 119 22.50 0.51 -7.50
CA HIS A 119 22.38 -0.87 -7.01
C HIS A 119 20.92 -1.28 -6.88
N PHE A 120 20.69 -2.58 -7.05
CA PHE A 120 19.40 -3.24 -6.92
C PHE A 120 19.50 -4.35 -5.87
N ASN A 121 18.43 -4.58 -5.11
CA ASN A 121 18.40 -5.64 -4.10
C ASN A 121 18.34 -7.06 -4.70
N GLN A 122 18.08 -7.20 -6.00
CA GLN A 122 18.03 -8.46 -6.74
C GLN A 122 18.68 -8.30 -8.11
N ALA A 123 19.32 -9.34 -8.63
CA ALA A 123 19.92 -9.33 -9.97
C ALA A 123 18.81 -9.32 -11.01
N GLN A 124 18.84 -8.34 -11.93
CA GLN A 124 17.77 -8.08 -12.87
C GLN A 124 18.31 -7.55 -14.20
N THR A 125 17.54 -7.72 -15.28
CA THR A 125 17.77 -6.98 -16.53
C THR A 125 17.20 -5.57 -16.39
N TYR A 126 17.80 -4.59 -17.09
CA TYR A 126 17.38 -3.20 -16.94
C TYR A 126 17.58 -2.35 -18.19
N GLU A 127 16.83 -1.24 -18.24
CA GLU A 127 17.01 -0.14 -19.20
C GLU A 127 17.07 1.18 -18.43
N ILE A 128 18.05 2.03 -18.73
CA ILE A 128 18.09 3.42 -18.24
C ILE A 128 17.56 4.32 -19.34
N LEU A 129 16.62 5.20 -18.97
CA LEU A 129 15.94 6.12 -19.86
C LEU A 129 16.09 7.57 -19.41
N ASP A 130 16.13 8.48 -20.37
CA ASP A 130 15.99 9.91 -20.07
C ASP A 130 14.52 10.34 -19.86
N ILE A 131 14.31 11.63 -19.59
CA ILE A 131 12.98 12.19 -19.36
C ILE A 131 12.07 12.16 -20.60
N GLN A 132 12.62 11.93 -21.79
CA GLN A 132 11.86 11.74 -23.03
C GLN A 132 11.59 10.25 -23.32
N GLY A 133 12.01 9.34 -22.44
CA GLY A 133 11.85 7.90 -22.61
C GLY A 133 12.84 7.28 -23.60
N ARG A 134 13.92 7.98 -23.97
CA ARG A 134 14.97 7.40 -24.84
C ARG A 134 15.87 6.49 -24.01
N VAL A 135 16.08 5.26 -24.48
CA VAL A 135 16.98 4.30 -23.84
C VAL A 135 18.43 4.76 -24.03
N LEU A 136 19.09 5.06 -22.92
CA LEU A 136 20.51 5.47 -22.87
C LEU A 136 21.44 4.29 -22.63
N LYS A 137 20.99 3.30 -21.86
CA LYS A 137 21.76 2.10 -21.52
C LYS A 137 20.82 0.93 -21.27
N LYS A 138 21.24 -0.29 -21.60
CA LYS A 138 20.51 -1.52 -21.29
C LYS A 138 21.46 -2.65 -20.91
N SER A 139 20.99 -3.56 -20.05
CA SER A 139 21.64 -4.84 -19.78
C SER A 139 20.64 -5.96 -20.01
N GLU A 140 20.98 -6.86 -20.93
CA GLU A 140 20.21 -8.09 -21.20
C GLU A 140 20.63 -9.24 -20.27
N ALA A 141 21.72 -9.08 -19.54
CA ALA A 141 22.12 -9.99 -18.47
C ALA A 141 21.62 -9.48 -17.12
N GLU A 142 21.25 -10.42 -16.23
CA GLU A 142 20.87 -10.10 -14.85
C GLU A 142 22.07 -9.53 -14.09
N GLN A 143 21.89 -8.32 -13.57
CA GLN A 143 22.89 -7.60 -12.78
C GLN A 143 22.23 -6.97 -11.56
N ASN A 144 22.96 -6.89 -10.46
CA ASN A 144 22.52 -6.21 -9.24
C ASN A 144 22.98 -4.74 -9.20
N SER A 145 23.53 -4.23 -10.31
CA SER A 145 23.96 -2.84 -10.42
C SER A 145 24.02 -2.34 -11.86
N ALA A 146 23.98 -1.03 -12.01
CA ALA A 146 24.15 -0.32 -13.26
C ALA A 146 25.16 0.81 -13.08
N ASN A 147 26.20 0.84 -13.93
CA ASN A 147 27.13 1.96 -14.00
C ASN A 147 26.47 3.14 -14.76
N ILE A 148 26.39 4.30 -14.11
CA ILE A 148 25.80 5.54 -14.58
C ILE A 148 26.80 6.71 -14.58
N SER A 149 28.10 6.46 -14.42
CA SER A 149 29.12 7.52 -14.30
C SER A 149 29.23 8.42 -15.53
N GLU A 150 28.89 7.89 -16.71
CA GLU A 150 28.87 8.61 -17.99
C GLU A 150 27.66 9.52 -18.16
N LEU A 151 26.63 9.39 -17.30
CA LEU A 151 25.44 10.24 -17.35
C LEU A 151 25.75 11.62 -16.76
N LYS A 152 25.18 12.65 -17.38
CA LYS A 152 25.22 14.02 -16.83
C LYS A 152 24.29 14.14 -15.63
N ASN A 153 24.55 15.15 -14.80
CA ASN A 153 23.69 15.44 -13.66
C ASN A 153 22.27 15.75 -14.12
N GLY A 154 21.27 15.12 -13.49
CA GLY A 154 19.90 15.23 -13.95
C GLY A 154 18.98 14.13 -13.44
N MET A 155 17.75 14.15 -13.93
CA MET A 155 16.72 13.17 -13.61
C MET A 155 16.63 12.11 -14.69
N TYR A 156 16.52 10.86 -14.27
CA TYR A 156 16.46 9.68 -15.14
C TYR A 156 15.47 8.67 -14.61
N PHE A 157 15.15 7.70 -15.46
CA PHE A 157 14.37 6.53 -15.08
C PHE A 157 15.20 5.27 -15.30
N ILE A 158 15.01 4.29 -14.44
CA ILE A 158 15.43 2.91 -14.70
C ILE A 158 14.18 2.05 -14.78
N LYS A 159 14.09 1.27 -15.85
CA LYS A 159 13.07 0.26 -16.06
C LYS A 159 13.66 -1.10 -15.74
N ILE A 160 13.00 -1.81 -14.84
CA ILE A 160 13.31 -3.19 -14.49
C ILE A 160 12.02 -3.98 -14.64
N GLU A 161 12.04 -5.03 -15.46
CA GLU A 161 10.84 -5.74 -15.90
C GLU A 161 9.79 -4.75 -16.46
N ASN A 162 8.58 -4.72 -15.92
CA ASN A 162 7.52 -3.78 -16.30
C ASN A 162 7.39 -2.58 -15.35
N LYS A 163 8.36 -2.34 -14.47
CA LYS A 163 8.34 -1.26 -13.47
C LYS A 163 9.34 -0.16 -13.82
N LEU A 164 8.93 1.08 -13.62
CA LEU A 164 9.73 2.29 -13.84
C LEU A 164 10.03 2.97 -12.52
N PHE A 165 11.30 3.27 -12.29
CA PHE A 165 11.77 3.91 -11.08
C PHE A 165 12.56 5.17 -11.41
N LYS A 166 12.25 6.27 -10.73
CA LYS A 166 12.95 7.55 -10.88
C LYS A 166 14.21 7.57 -10.02
N PHE A 167 15.32 8.06 -10.58
CA PHE A 167 16.51 8.43 -9.80
C PHE A 167 17.11 9.77 -10.24
N ILE A 168 17.92 10.37 -9.37
CA ILE A 168 18.64 11.62 -9.62
C ILE A 168 20.14 11.32 -9.70
N LYS A 169 20.80 11.76 -10.77
CA LYS A 169 22.25 11.72 -10.96
C LYS A 169 22.87 13.04 -10.48
N ASN A 170 23.84 12.95 -9.58
CA ASN A 170 24.64 14.07 -9.06
C ASN A 170 25.98 14.24 -9.77
#